data_AF-A0A950BWG9-F1
#
_entry.id   AF-A0A950BWG9-F1
#
_cell.length_a   1.000
_cell.length_b   1.000
_cell.length_c   1.000
_cell.angle_alpha   90.00
_cell.angle_beta   90.00
_cell.angle_gamma   90.00
#
_symmetry.space_group_name_H-M   'P 1'
#
loop_
_entity.id
_entity.type
_entity.pdbx_description
1 polymer ?
#
loop_
_entity_poly.entity_id
_entity_poly.type
_entity_poly.pdbx_seq_one_letter_code
_entity_poly.pdbx_strand_id
1 'polypeptide(L)'
;MSERLPRRQFLQAASALGLGAGLGPWDAVSAITPATADEAKVGPEMVRYRPEIEPVVRWIEETPREQVFEKAVVQLKDGLSYRSLLAGLFLAGIRNIKPRPVGFKFHAVMVINSAHLLGQTSAVSERLLPMFWALDNFKASQAADVREGDWVLGRVDESSVPSPHRARAEYTQAMEAWDADAADAAVAGLCRGSGAAETMEPIWRMAVRDQRNIGHKPIFAAQSWRTLQAIGWEHAEPVLRSLTFGLLDLQGDRPRPLGPYDANLENARKVREDWQIGRLDPGATRSLLQTIRQASPEAASAEAARMLNQGVAPGALWDAVVLSASELMMSNPGIVSIHATTAANSLHYIFQGTGNDLTRRLALLQAVGWQPLYRDRTKAPRPVEIDILKSAEQITVGDEAIGEIFATINDNRGQAAAKTLAYLGRGGSTSRLFDAARRMIFHKGTDSHDYKYGAAIWEECLAVAEPRWHVPLAAAAMFNLPGAKTNDSPLMIRAREAVDKVMG
;
A
#
# COMPACT_ATOMS: atom_id res chain seq x y z
N MET A 1 -24.02 -14.56 -71.19
CA MET A 1 -25.15 -15.04 -70.37
C MET A 1 -24.76 -14.85 -68.92
N SER A 2 -25.48 -13.94 -68.26
CA SER A 2 -25.32 -13.54 -66.88
C SER A 2 -26.47 -14.15 -66.11
N GLU A 3 -26.18 -14.80 -64.97
CA GLU A 3 -27.11 -14.82 -63.85
C GLU A 3 -26.38 -14.40 -62.58
N ARG A 4 -27.08 -13.56 -61.82
CA ARG A 4 -26.67 -12.87 -60.60
C ARG A 4 -27.01 -13.74 -59.39
N LEU A 5 -26.21 -13.62 -58.33
CA LEU A 5 -26.67 -13.82 -56.95
C LEU A 5 -26.65 -12.48 -56.19
N PRO A 6 -27.51 -12.28 -55.16
CA PRO A 6 -28.01 -10.96 -54.78
C PRO A 6 -27.18 -10.22 -53.71
N ARG A 7 -27.17 -8.89 -53.85
CA ARG A 7 -26.51 -7.81 -53.09
C ARG A 7 -26.60 -7.79 -51.55
N ARG A 8 -27.20 -8.76 -50.88
CA ARG A 8 -27.56 -8.63 -49.45
C ARG A 8 -26.60 -9.26 -48.43
N GLN A 9 -25.54 -9.94 -48.86
CA GLN A 9 -24.55 -10.52 -47.95
C GLN A 9 -23.14 -9.90 -48.04
N PHE A 10 -22.92 -8.95 -48.96
CA PHE A 10 -21.63 -8.24 -49.08
C PHE A 10 -21.58 -6.95 -48.23
N LEU A 11 -22.73 -6.43 -47.79
CA LEU A 11 -22.84 -5.19 -46.99
C LEU A 11 -22.70 -5.39 -45.48
N GLN A 12 -22.31 -6.58 -45.02
CA GLN A 12 -22.10 -6.86 -43.58
C GLN A 12 -20.64 -7.11 -43.18
N ALA A 13 -19.66 -7.00 -44.08
CA ALA A 13 -18.28 -7.33 -43.76
C ALA A 13 -17.23 -6.27 -44.15
N ALA A 14 -17.61 -5.09 -44.65
CA ALA A 14 -16.65 -4.13 -45.19
C ALA A 14 -17.02 -2.66 -44.92
N SER A 15 -17.28 -2.33 -43.65
CA SER A 15 -17.26 -0.94 -43.16
C SER A 15 -16.39 -0.79 -41.90
N ALA A 16 -15.33 -1.59 -41.83
CA ALA A 16 -14.10 -1.23 -41.17
C ALA A 16 -13.17 -0.55 -42.19
N LEU A 17 -12.78 0.70 -41.90
CA LEU A 17 -11.76 1.55 -42.54
C LEU A 17 -12.25 2.53 -43.63
N GLY A 18 -12.25 3.83 -43.28
CA GLY A 18 -12.43 4.94 -44.23
C GLY A 18 -12.54 6.35 -43.61
N LEU A 19 -11.40 6.90 -43.16
CA LEU A 19 -10.90 8.29 -43.18
C LEU A 19 -11.84 9.51 -43.42
N GLY A 20 -11.60 10.60 -42.66
CA GLY A 20 -11.45 11.96 -43.23
C GLY A 20 -12.54 13.03 -42.98
N ALA A 21 -12.13 14.08 -42.25
CA ALA A 21 -12.63 15.46 -42.09
C ALA A 21 -13.89 15.99 -42.85
N GLY A 22 -14.75 16.72 -42.10
CA GLY A 22 -15.78 17.62 -42.62
C GLY A 22 -16.58 18.37 -41.54
N LEU A 23 -16.04 19.51 -41.09
CA LEU A 23 -16.62 20.69 -40.41
C LEU A 23 -18.13 20.74 -40.00
N GLY A 24 -18.39 20.72 -38.67
CA GLY A 24 -19.48 21.42 -37.93
C GLY A 24 -20.93 20.86 -38.02
N PRO A 25 -21.87 21.23 -37.09
CA PRO A 25 -21.75 22.07 -35.90
C PRO A 25 -21.77 21.28 -34.57
N TRP A 26 -21.27 21.97 -33.54
CA TRP A 26 -20.82 21.50 -32.22
C TRP A 26 -21.91 21.02 -31.23
N ASP A 27 -23.01 20.44 -31.71
CA ASP A 27 -24.12 20.02 -30.83
C ASP A 27 -24.25 18.49 -30.65
N ALA A 28 -23.40 17.70 -31.33
CA ALA A 28 -23.42 16.23 -31.26
C ALA A 28 -22.29 15.60 -30.43
N VAL A 29 -21.41 16.41 -29.82
CA VAL A 29 -20.32 15.95 -28.91
C VAL A 29 -20.70 16.14 -27.43
N SER A 30 -21.87 16.69 -27.14
CA SER A 30 -22.43 16.85 -25.79
C SER A 30 -23.15 15.59 -25.24
N ALA A 31 -23.26 14.52 -26.04
CA ALA A 31 -24.02 13.31 -25.69
C ALA A 31 -23.16 12.09 -25.28
N ILE A 32 -21.88 12.29 -24.99
CA ILE A 32 -21.09 11.35 -24.18
C ILE A 32 -20.82 12.10 -22.87
N THR A 33 -21.75 12.00 -21.94
CA THR A 33 -21.69 12.64 -20.62
C THR A 33 -20.38 12.27 -19.91
N PRO A 34 -19.48 13.24 -19.67
CA PRO A 34 -18.58 13.16 -18.54
C PRO A 34 -19.45 13.23 -17.28
N ALA A 35 -19.16 12.44 -16.25
CA ALA A 35 -19.77 12.56 -14.92
C ALA A 35 -19.92 14.05 -14.56
N THR A 36 -21.17 14.56 -14.56
CA THR A 36 -21.43 15.98 -14.35
C THR A 36 -21.38 16.28 -12.85
N ALA A 37 -21.06 17.51 -12.49
CA ALA A 37 -20.94 18.00 -11.11
C ALA A 37 -22.16 17.75 -10.19
N ASP A 38 -23.28 17.23 -10.72
CA ASP A 38 -24.42 16.76 -9.93
C ASP A 38 -24.15 15.43 -9.20
N GLU A 39 -23.30 14.55 -9.74
CA GLU A 39 -22.85 13.31 -9.08
C GLU A 39 -21.84 13.60 -7.95
N ALA A 40 -21.20 14.77 -7.98
CA ALA A 40 -20.27 15.23 -6.94
C ALA A 40 -20.94 16.06 -5.82
N LYS A 41 -22.27 16.22 -5.85
CA LYS A 41 -22.99 16.90 -4.76
C LYS A 41 -23.07 15.98 -3.55
N VAL A 42 -22.52 16.44 -2.42
CA VAL A 42 -22.67 15.77 -1.12
C VAL A 42 -24.16 15.63 -0.79
N GLY A 43 -24.72 14.44 -1.00
CA GLY A 43 -26.08 14.10 -0.59
C GLY A 43 -26.24 14.24 0.93
N PRO A 44 -27.46 14.48 1.44
CA PRO A 44 -27.70 14.58 2.89
C PRO A 44 -27.24 13.35 3.69
N GLU A 45 -27.10 12.21 3.01
CA GLU A 45 -26.69 10.91 3.57
C GLU A 45 -25.17 10.69 3.64
N MET A 46 -24.36 11.49 2.96
CA MET A 46 -22.90 11.34 2.93
C MET A 46 -22.24 11.92 4.18
N VAL A 47 -21.09 11.35 4.57
CA VAL A 47 -20.28 11.90 5.66
C VAL A 47 -19.78 13.31 5.32
N ARG A 48 -20.05 14.26 6.23
CA ARG A 48 -19.55 15.63 6.14
C ARG A 48 -18.29 15.78 6.97
N TYR A 49 -17.24 16.33 6.38
CA TYR A 49 -16.01 16.65 7.11
C TYR A 49 -16.11 18.01 7.77
N ARG A 50 -15.10 18.33 8.58
CA ARG A 50 -15.03 19.60 9.31
C ARG A 50 -14.96 20.78 8.32
N PRO A 51 -15.55 21.94 8.64
CA PRO A 51 -15.67 23.08 7.71
C PRO A 51 -14.33 23.55 7.11
N GLU A 52 -13.22 23.39 7.83
CA GLU A 52 -11.90 23.82 7.40
C GLU A 52 -11.26 22.91 6.33
N ILE A 53 -11.65 21.63 6.25
CA ILE A 53 -11.08 20.68 5.27
C ILE A 53 -12.07 20.32 4.16
N GLU A 54 -13.37 20.44 4.41
CA GLU A 54 -14.43 20.14 3.43
C GLU A 54 -14.23 20.86 2.09
N PRO A 55 -13.87 22.16 2.01
CA PRO A 55 -13.64 22.82 0.72
C PRO A 55 -12.50 22.19 -0.09
N VAL A 56 -11.47 21.69 0.60
CA VAL A 56 -10.31 21.03 -0.05
C VAL A 56 -10.72 19.69 -0.63
N VAL A 57 -11.44 18.90 0.17
CA VAL A 57 -11.99 17.61 -0.26
C VAL A 57 -12.90 17.79 -1.49
N ARG A 58 -13.82 18.75 -1.42
CA ARG A 58 -14.80 18.98 -2.49
C ARG A 58 -14.17 19.35 -3.81
N TRP A 59 -13.19 20.28 -3.85
CA TRP A 59 -12.59 20.61 -5.14
C TRP A 59 -11.83 19.41 -5.72
N ILE A 60 -11.22 18.55 -4.90
CA ILE A 60 -10.56 17.32 -5.38
C ILE A 60 -11.59 16.36 -5.99
N GLU A 61 -12.75 16.20 -5.35
CA GLU A 61 -13.87 15.38 -5.82
C GLU A 61 -14.46 15.91 -7.13
N GLU A 62 -14.72 17.21 -7.20
CA GLU A 62 -15.48 17.87 -8.27
C GLU A 62 -14.61 18.23 -9.49
N THR A 63 -13.30 18.46 -9.30
CA THR A 63 -12.43 18.86 -10.41
C THR A 63 -12.20 17.68 -11.35
N PRO A 64 -12.44 17.84 -12.66
CA PRO A 64 -12.17 16.79 -13.64
C PRO A 64 -10.71 16.32 -13.63
N ARG A 65 -10.48 15.04 -13.95
CA ARG A 65 -9.15 14.42 -13.87
C ARG A 65 -8.10 15.15 -14.71
N GLU A 66 -8.50 15.68 -15.87
CA GLU A 66 -7.65 16.41 -16.81
C GLU A 66 -7.29 17.83 -16.35
N GLN A 67 -7.95 18.37 -15.32
CA GLN A 67 -7.72 19.72 -14.78
C GLN A 67 -7.20 19.71 -13.33
N VAL A 68 -7.18 18.55 -12.68
CA VAL A 68 -6.88 18.43 -11.24
C VAL A 68 -5.48 18.90 -10.86
N PHE A 69 -4.51 18.81 -11.78
CA PHE A 69 -3.13 19.23 -11.51
C PHE A 69 -3.01 20.75 -11.50
N GLU A 70 -3.50 21.41 -12.53
CA GLU A 70 -3.54 22.87 -12.62
C GLU A 70 -4.31 23.45 -11.43
N LYS A 71 -5.45 22.85 -11.07
CA LYS A 71 -6.21 23.26 -9.90
C LYS A 71 -5.39 23.11 -8.62
N ALA A 72 -4.71 21.98 -8.42
CA ALA A 72 -3.85 21.78 -7.25
C ALA A 72 -2.72 22.81 -7.18
N VAL A 73 -2.05 23.12 -8.30
CA VAL A 73 -0.98 24.13 -8.33
C VAL A 73 -1.52 25.52 -7.98
N VAL A 74 -2.68 25.91 -8.53
CA VAL A 74 -3.34 27.18 -8.17
C VAL A 74 -3.65 27.22 -6.68
N GLN A 75 -4.23 26.17 -6.11
CA GLN A 75 -4.52 26.13 -4.67
C GLN A 75 -3.26 26.26 -3.81
N LEU A 76 -2.17 25.56 -4.17
CA LEU A 76 -0.89 25.65 -3.46
C LEU A 76 -0.29 27.06 -3.56
N LYS A 77 -0.37 27.70 -4.75
CA LYS A 77 0.07 29.08 -4.98
C LYS A 77 -0.73 30.08 -4.15
N ASP A 78 -2.03 29.84 -3.98
CA ASP A 78 -2.95 30.67 -3.20
C ASP A 78 -2.87 30.39 -1.68
N GLY A 79 -1.91 29.58 -1.23
CA GLY A 79 -1.61 29.37 0.18
C GLY A 79 -2.16 28.08 0.80
N LEU A 80 -2.75 27.17 0.00
CA LEU A 80 -3.10 25.84 0.51
C LEU A 80 -1.81 25.12 0.97
N SER A 81 -1.80 24.66 2.22
CA SER A 81 -0.65 23.93 2.73
C SER A 81 -0.55 22.52 2.12
N TYR A 82 0.67 21.99 2.03
CA TYR A 82 0.89 20.58 1.67
C TYR A 82 0.09 19.62 2.56
N ARG A 83 0.03 19.89 3.87
CA ARG A 83 -0.73 19.08 4.83
C ARG A 83 -2.22 19.09 4.52
N SER A 84 -2.78 20.25 4.16
CA SER A 84 -4.19 20.38 3.77
C SER A 84 -4.49 19.65 2.46
N LEU A 85 -3.59 19.72 1.47
CA LEU A 85 -3.73 18.94 0.23
C LEU A 85 -3.68 17.42 0.50
N LEU A 86 -2.73 16.97 1.32
CA LEU A 86 -2.62 15.57 1.75
C LEU A 86 -3.88 15.09 2.48
N ALA A 87 -4.38 15.88 3.43
CA ALA A 87 -5.59 15.61 4.18
C ALA A 87 -6.82 15.54 3.26
N GLY A 88 -6.99 16.53 2.38
CA GLY A 88 -8.10 16.60 1.44
C GLY A 88 -8.11 15.39 0.49
N LEU A 89 -6.95 15.02 -0.07
CA LEU A 89 -6.84 13.86 -0.95
C LEU A 89 -7.16 12.54 -0.23
N PHE A 90 -6.60 12.34 0.96
CA PHE A 90 -6.87 11.14 1.75
C PHE A 90 -8.36 11.02 2.08
N LEU A 91 -8.97 12.11 2.56
CA LEU A 91 -10.37 12.15 2.95
C LEU A 91 -11.33 12.03 1.75
N ALA A 92 -10.97 12.57 0.58
CA ALA A 92 -11.71 12.32 -0.65
C ALA A 92 -11.72 10.82 -1.00
N GLY A 93 -10.58 10.13 -0.86
CA GLY A 93 -10.52 8.67 -1.02
C GLY A 93 -11.36 7.91 0.02
N ILE A 94 -11.33 8.33 1.28
CA ILE A 94 -12.12 7.72 2.36
C ILE A 94 -13.63 7.88 2.14
N ARG A 95 -14.08 9.01 1.57
CA ARG A 95 -15.49 9.26 1.29
C ARG A 95 -16.00 8.47 0.09
N ASN A 96 -15.24 8.42 -1.00
CA ASN A 96 -15.77 8.06 -2.33
C ASN A 96 -15.22 6.74 -2.91
N ILE A 97 -14.45 5.97 -2.14
CA ILE A 97 -13.91 4.70 -2.63
C ILE A 97 -14.21 3.60 -1.63
N LYS A 98 -14.97 2.60 -2.09
CA LYS A 98 -15.34 1.44 -1.28
C LYS A 98 -14.10 0.68 -0.82
N PRO A 99 -13.90 0.44 0.49
CA PRO A 99 -12.76 -0.32 0.99
C PRO A 99 -12.95 -1.85 0.86
N ARG A 100 -13.93 -2.32 0.07
CA ARG A 100 -14.22 -3.73 -0.18
C ARG A 100 -14.29 -4.01 -1.69
N PRO A 101 -13.48 -4.95 -2.22
CA PRO A 101 -12.38 -5.62 -1.53
C PRO A 101 -11.28 -4.65 -1.09
N VAL A 102 -10.56 -4.96 0.00
CA VAL A 102 -9.43 -4.12 0.45
C VAL A 102 -8.28 -4.32 -0.55
N GLY A 103 -8.05 -3.36 -1.44
CA GLY A 103 -7.16 -3.51 -2.60
C GLY A 103 -7.74 -2.83 -3.84
N PHE A 104 -7.24 -3.17 -5.03
CA PHE A 104 -7.76 -2.66 -6.31
C PHE A 104 -7.84 -1.11 -6.31
N LYS A 105 -9.00 -0.51 -6.58
CA LYS A 105 -9.21 0.94 -6.53
C LYS A 105 -8.91 1.58 -5.16
N PHE A 106 -9.03 0.82 -4.08
CA PHE A 106 -8.74 1.30 -2.72
C PHE A 106 -7.25 1.56 -2.46
N HIS A 107 -6.37 1.16 -3.41
CA HIS A 107 -4.98 1.61 -3.41
C HIS A 107 -4.82 3.12 -3.39
N ALA A 108 -5.79 3.88 -3.92
CA ALA A 108 -5.81 5.33 -3.82
C ALA A 108 -5.76 5.86 -2.39
N VAL A 109 -6.27 5.11 -1.41
CA VAL A 109 -6.20 5.46 0.01
C VAL A 109 -4.95 4.90 0.67
N MET A 110 -4.63 3.63 0.43
CA MET A 110 -3.51 2.95 1.10
C MET A 110 -2.12 3.46 0.69
N VAL A 111 -2.00 4.10 -0.48
CA VAL A 111 -0.72 4.64 -0.98
C VAL A 111 -0.35 5.98 -0.36
N ILE A 112 -1.31 6.71 0.22
CA ILE A 112 -1.14 8.13 0.56
C ILE A 112 0.04 8.37 1.50
N ASN A 113 0.17 7.62 2.58
CA ASN A 113 1.32 7.81 3.46
C ASN A 113 2.65 7.34 2.85
N SER A 114 2.64 6.31 2.00
CA SER A 114 3.86 5.90 1.26
C SER A 114 4.33 7.01 0.32
N ALA A 115 3.41 7.63 -0.42
CA ALA A 115 3.67 8.80 -1.27
C ALA A 115 4.20 9.98 -0.43
N HIS A 116 3.58 10.24 0.73
CA HIS A 116 4.02 11.25 1.69
C HIS A 116 5.44 11.00 2.20
N LEU A 117 5.74 9.81 2.71
CA LEU A 117 7.03 9.43 3.28
C LEU A 117 8.17 9.57 2.27
N LEU A 118 7.98 9.03 1.07
CA LEU A 118 8.96 9.15 -0.01
C LEU A 118 9.15 10.63 -0.37
N GLY A 119 8.07 11.41 -0.44
CA GLY A 119 8.12 12.85 -0.72
C GLY A 119 8.90 13.64 0.33
N GLN A 120 8.62 13.43 1.63
CA GLN A 120 9.28 14.16 2.71
C GLN A 120 10.77 13.86 2.84
N THR A 121 11.19 12.67 2.45
CA THR A 121 12.61 12.25 2.44
C THR A 121 13.35 12.61 1.14
N SER A 122 12.71 13.40 0.27
CA SER A 122 13.28 13.81 -1.02
C SER A 122 13.64 15.30 -1.06
N ALA A 123 14.41 15.68 -2.09
CA ALA A 123 14.75 17.08 -2.36
C ALA A 123 13.48 17.92 -2.50
N VAL A 124 13.54 19.19 -2.07
CA VAL A 124 12.37 20.12 -2.05
C VAL A 124 11.66 20.17 -3.41
N SER A 125 12.43 20.20 -4.50
CA SER A 125 11.91 20.26 -5.88
C SER A 125 11.11 19.03 -6.30
N GLU A 126 11.25 17.89 -5.62
CA GLU A 126 10.60 16.62 -5.97
C GLU A 126 9.46 16.24 -5.03
N ARG A 127 9.30 16.93 -3.89
CA ARG A 127 8.39 16.52 -2.80
C ARG A 127 6.91 16.46 -3.21
N LEU A 128 6.51 17.24 -4.20
CA LEU A 128 5.13 17.31 -4.67
C LEU A 128 4.78 16.26 -5.74
N LEU A 129 5.77 15.73 -6.46
CA LEU A 129 5.55 14.73 -7.51
C LEU A 129 4.73 13.51 -7.05
N PRO A 130 5.04 12.85 -5.91
CA PRO A 130 4.22 11.73 -5.43
C PRO A 130 2.76 12.13 -5.10
N MET A 131 2.50 13.40 -4.74
CA MET A 131 1.14 13.88 -4.49
C MET A 131 0.34 14.07 -5.78
N PHE A 132 0.97 14.58 -6.85
CA PHE A 132 0.32 14.64 -8.17
C PHE A 132 0.01 13.24 -8.69
N TRP A 133 0.92 12.28 -8.50
CA TRP A 133 0.64 10.89 -8.84
C TRP A 133 -0.58 10.36 -8.08
N ALA A 134 -0.61 10.59 -6.76
CA ALA A 134 -1.71 10.14 -5.90
C ALA A 134 -3.05 10.81 -6.24
N LEU A 135 -3.05 12.10 -6.61
CA LEU A 135 -4.23 12.83 -7.07
C LEU A 135 -4.85 12.16 -8.30
N ASP A 136 -4.05 11.87 -9.32
CA ASP A 136 -4.53 11.23 -10.54
C ASP A 136 -5.03 9.79 -10.28
N ASN A 137 -4.29 9.04 -9.46
CA ASN A 137 -4.71 7.70 -9.06
C ASN A 137 -6.04 7.72 -8.28
N PHE A 138 -6.27 8.73 -7.43
CA PHE A 138 -7.57 8.96 -6.82
C PHE A 138 -8.65 9.22 -7.87
N LYS A 139 -8.43 10.13 -8.83
CA LYS A 139 -9.44 10.42 -9.86
C LYS A 139 -9.78 9.19 -10.72
N ALA A 140 -8.78 8.37 -11.06
CA ALA A 140 -9.01 7.10 -11.76
C ALA A 140 -9.84 6.12 -10.91
N SER A 141 -9.54 6.04 -9.62
CA SER A 141 -10.21 5.15 -8.67
C SER A 141 -11.63 5.59 -8.34
N GLN A 142 -11.86 6.90 -8.18
CA GLN A 142 -13.18 7.52 -8.02
C GLN A 142 -14.07 7.20 -9.23
N ALA A 143 -13.57 7.42 -10.45
CA ALA A 143 -14.32 7.10 -11.66
C ALA A 143 -14.62 5.59 -11.79
N ALA A 144 -13.74 4.72 -11.29
CA ALA A 144 -14.01 3.29 -11.23
C ALA A 144 -15.10 2.94 -10.20
N ASP A 145 -15.09 3.60 -9.03
CA ASP A 145 -16.11 3.42 -8.00
C ASP A 145 -17.50 3.81 -8.51
N VAL A 146 -17.62 4.96 -9.18
CA VAL A 146 -18.88 5.40 -9.83
C VAL A 146 -19.44 4.33 -10.77
N ARG A 147 -18.58 3.74 -11.61
CA ARG A 147 -18.99 2.65 -12.54
C ARG A 147 -19.40 1.36 -11.83
N GLU A 148 -18.95 1.16 -10.59
CA GLU A 148 -19.19 -0.04 -9.78
C GLU A 148 -20.29 0.15 -8.73
N GLY A 149 -21.05 1.25 -8.81
CA GLY A 149 -22.21 1.52 -7.96
C GLY A 149 -22.10 2.76 -7.09
N ASP A 150 -21.05 3.58 -7.29
CA ASP A 150 -20.88 4.90 -6.67
C ASP A 150 -21.02 4.87 -5.14
N TRP A 151 -20.19 4.03 -4.52
CA TRP A 151 -20.22 3.88 -3.08
C TRP A 151 -19.70 5.16 -2.41
N VAL A 152 -20.42 5.56 -1.37
CA VAL A 152 -20.03 6.68 -0.50
C VAL A 152 -20.10 6.25 0.95
N LEU A 153 -19.16 6.76 1.76
CA LEU A 153 -19.23 6.60 3.21
C LEU A 153 -20.41 7.42 3.74
N GLY A 154 -21.44 6.73 4.22
CA GLY A 154 -22.62 7.34 4.82
C GLY A 154 -22.34 7.98 6.18
N ARG A 155 -23.30 8.75 6.69
CA ARG A 155 -23.28 9.23 8.08
C ARG A 155 -23.36 8.05 9.05
N VAL A 156 -22.80 8.23 10.24
CA VAL A 156 -22.97 7.23 11.31
C VAL A 156 -24.42 7.26 11.80
N ASP A 157 -24.98 6.10 12.12
CA ASP A 157 -26.24 6.02 12.84
C ASP A 157 -26.02 6.45 14.30
N GLU A 158 -26.30 7.73 14.58
CA GLU A 158 -26.12 8.33 15.91
C GLU A 158 -26.93 7.62 17.01
N SER A 159 -28.04 6.95 16.67
CA SER A 159 -28.86 6.23 17.66
C SER A 159 -28.22 4.92 18.12
N SER A 160 -27.32 4.36 17.29
CA SER A 160 -26.59 3.13 17.56
C SER A 160 -25.20 3.36 18.17
N VAL A 161 -24.74 4.61 18.26
CA VAL A 161 -23.42 4.93 18.83
C VAL A 161 -23.41 4.62 20.33
N PRO A 162 -22.55 3.71 20.81
CA PRO A 162 -22.51 3.35 22.21
C PRO A 162 -21.93 4.47 23.07
N SER A 163 -22.33 4.47 24.34
CA SER A 163 -21.71 5.31 25.37
C SER A 163 -20.21 5.00 25.48
N PRO A 164 -19.34 6.00 25.77
CA PRO A 164 -17.88 5.83 25.76
C PRO A 164 -17.35 4.60 26.51
N HIS A 165 -17.88 4.30 27.71
CA HIS A 165 -17.44 3.17 28.53
C HIS A 165 -17.79 1.78 27.96
N ARG A 166 -18.69 1.70 26.97
CA ARG A 166 -19.07 0.45 26.29
C ARG A 166 -18.43 0.30 24.91
N ALA A 167 -18.04 1.42 24.29
CA ALA A 167 -17.63 1.44 22.88
C ALA A 167 -16.51 0.46 22.53
N ARG A 168 -15.49 0.32 23.38
CA ARG A 168 -14.40 -0.64 23.17
C ARG A 168 -14.85 -2.09 23.19
N ALA A 169 -15.70 -2.45 24.15
CA ALA A 169 -16.21 -3.82 24.30
C ALA A 169 -17.14 -4.17 23.15
N GLU A 170 -18.08 -3.27 22.82
CA GLU A 170 -19.03 -3.45 21.71
C GLU A 170 -18.31 -3.50 20.36
N TYR A 171 -17.27 -2.67 20.14
CA TYR A 171 -16.43 -2.74 18.94
C TYR A 171 -15.76 -4.11 18.81
N THR A 172 -15.13 -4.59 19.88
CA THR A 172 -14.45 -5.90 19.86
C THR A 172 -15.44 -7.03 19.58
N GLN A 173 -16.62 -6.99 20.21
CA GLN A 173 -17.68 -7.98 19.99
C GLN A 173 -18.18 -7.97 18.54
N ALA A 174 -18.48 -6.79 17.99
CA ALA A 174 -18.95 -6.65 16.60
C ALA A 174 -17.89 -7.15 15.60
N MET A 175 -16.62 -6.82 15.84
CA MET A 175 -15.51 -7.26 14.99
C MET A 175 -15.29 -8.77 15.01
N GLU A 176 -15.48 -9.44 16.15
CA GLU A 176 -15.42 -10.90 16.26
C GLU A 176 -16.67 -11.58 15.67
N ALA A 177 -17.83 -10.94 15.75
CA ALA A 177 -19.08 -11.40 15.13
C ALA A 177 -19.15 -11.14 13.61
N TRP A 178 -18.19 -10.39 13.06
CA TRP A 178 -18.21 -9.90 11.67
C TRP A 178 -19.42 -9.01 11.34
N ASP A 179 -19.94 -8.29 12.35
CA ASP A 179 -21.07 -7.38 12.23
C ASP A 179 -20.57 -5.99 11.81
N ALA A 180 -20.78 -5.64 10.54
CA ALA A 180 -20.27 -4.41 9.97
C ALA A 180 -20.98 -3.15 10.49
N ASP A 181 -22.29 -3.24 10.72
CA ASP A 181 -23.10 -2.09 11.12
C ASP A 181 -22.87 -1.78 12.61
N ALA A 182 -22.87 -2.81 13.46
CA ALA A 182 -22.53 -2.64 14.87
C ALA A 182 -21.08 -2.16 15.05
N ALA A 183 -20.14 -2.64 14.23
CA ALA A 183 -18.74 -2.21 14.31
C ALA A 183 -18.56 -0.75 13.85
N ASP A 184 -19.33 -0.29 12.84
CA ASP A 184 -19.31 1.10 12.37
C ASP A 184 -19.77 2.09 13.46
N ALA A 185 -20.90 1.79 14.12
CA ALA A 185 -21.39 2.61 15.23
C ALA A 185 -20.44 2.57 16.43
N ALA A 186 -19.92 1.39 16.79
CA ALA A 186 -19.03 1.23 17.92
C ALA A 186 -17.67 1.91 17.72
N VAL A 187 -17.10 1.90 16.50
CA VAL A 187 -15.82 2.59 16.23
C VAL A 187 -15.98 4.11 16.27
N ALA A 188 -17.14 4.65 15.89
CA ALA A 188 -17.44 6.07 16.07
C ALA A 188 -17.47 6.44 17.56
N GLY A 189 -18.19 5.66 18.39
CA GLY A 189 -18.21 5.86 19.83
C GLY A 189 -16.83 5.75 20.47
N LEU A 190 -16.02 4.79 20.02
CA LEU A 190 -14.66 4.58 20.51
C LEU A 190 -13.75 5.77 20.13
N CYS A 191 -13.80 6.21 18.88
CA CYS A 191 -13.02 7.36 18.40
C CYS A 191 -13.34 8.65 19.16
N ARG A 192 -14.62 8.86 19.51
CA ARG A 192 -15.08 10.05 20.25
C ARG A 192 -14.73 9.99 21.74
N GLY A 193 -14.68 8.79 22.31
CA GLY A 193 -14.53 8.56 23.75
C GLY A 193 -13.11 8.29 24.24
N SER A 194 -12.18 7.94 23.35
CA SER A 194 -10.83 7.49 23.70
C SER A 194 -9.72 8.25 22.98
N GLY A 195 -8.52 8.26 23.57
CA GLY A 195 -7.32 8.79 22.94
C GLY A 195 -6.87 7.95 21.73
N ALA A 196 -6.08 8.55 20.84
CA ALA A 196 -5.64 7.93 19.59
C ALA A 196 -5.06 6.51 19.77
N ALA A 197 -4.10 6.34 20.68
CA ALA A 197 -3.46 5.05 20.93
C ALA A 197 -4.46 4.01 21.47
N GLU A 198 -5.31 4.39 22.43
CA GLU A 198 -6.31 3.49 23.02
C GLU A 198 -7.32 3.01 21.98
N THR A 199 -7.79 3.92 21.12
CA THR A 199 -8.71 3.61 20.02
C THR A 199 -8.13 2.57 19.06
N MET A 200 -6.82 2.62 18.79
CA MET A 200 -6.19 1.71 17.85
C MET A 200 -5.89 0.32 18.40
N GLU A 201 -5.77 0.12 19.71
CA GLU A 201 -5.42 -1.19 20.27
C GLU A 201 -6.34 -2.35 19.79
N PRO A 202 -7.69 -2.23 19.85
CA PRO A 202 -8.55 -3.26 19.29
C PRO A 202 -8.47 -3.33 17.75
N ILE A 203 -8.21 -2.21 17.07
CA ILE A 203 -8.08 -2.15 15.60
C ILE A 203 -6.83 -2.92 15.16
N TRP A 204 -5.70 -2.74 15.83
CA TRP A 204 -4.47 -3.50 15.60
C TRP A 204 -4.70 -5.00 15.72
N ARG A 205 -5.40 -5.40 16.78
CA ARG A 205 -5.74 -6.80 17.02
C ARG A 205 -6.53 -7.40 15.85
N MET A 206 -7.48 -6.64 15.28
CA MET A 206 -8.31 -7.08 14.17
C MET A 206 -7.60 -6.98 12.81
N ALA A 207 -6.71 -6.01 12.64
CA ALA A 207 -5.95 -5.82 11.40
C ALA A 207 -5.00 -6.98 11.11
N VAL A 208 -4.35 -7.55 12.14
CA VAL A 208 -3.44 -8.69 11.99
C VAL A 208 -4.16 -10.05 11.85
N ARG A 209 -5.49 -10.06 11.98
CA ARG A 209 -6.26 -11.31 12.13
C ARG A 209 -6.31 -12.15 10.87
N ASP A 210 -6.43 -11.51 9.71
CA ASP A 210 -6.91 -12.16 8.50
C ASP A 210 -6.05 -11.80 7.29
N GLN A 211 -5.48 -12.82 6.64
CA GLN A 211 -4.60 -12.66 5.47
C GLN A 211 -5.37 -12.41 4.17
N ARG A 212 -6.71 -12.53 4.16
CA ARG A 212 -7.54 -12.23 2.97
C ARG A 212 -7.14 -10.91 2.31
N ASN A 213 -7.38 -10.83 1.01
CA ASN A 213 -6.81 -9.79 0.18
C ASN A 213 -5.28 -9.72 0.36
N ILE A 214 -4.55 -10.84 0.34
CA ILE A 214 -3.08 -10.84 0.35
C ILE A 214 -2.43 -9.94 1.45
N GLY A 215 -3.06 -9.79 2.61
CA GLY A 215 -2.53 -8.98 3.72
C GLY A 215 -2.78 -7.47 3.61
N HIS A 216 -3.79 -7.02 2.86
CA HIS A 216 -4.14 -5.60 2.77
C HIS A 216 -4.68 -5.00 4.08
N LYS A 217 -5.28 -5.80 4.96
CA LYS A 217 -5.86 -5.34 6.23
C LYS A 217 -4.86 -4.65 7.17
N PRO A 218 -3.68 -5.24 7.49
CA PRO A 218 -2.66 -4.53 8.27
C PRO A 218 -2.05 -3.35 7.50
N ILE A 219 -1.94 -3.42 6.16
CA ILE A 219 -1.49 -2.30 5.34
C ILE A 219 -2.43 -1.10 5.52
N PHE A 220 -3.74 -1.30 5.37
CA PHE A 220 -4.70 -0.23 5.52
C PHE A 220 -4.69 0.35 6.94
N ALA A 221 -4.61 -0.50 7.97
CA ALA A 221 -4.55 -0.03 9.35
C ALA A 221 -3.28 0.81 9.62
N ALA A 222 -2.10 0.31 9.23
CA ALA A 222 -0.83 1.00 9.44
C ALA A 222 -0.76 2.32 8.65
N GLN A 223 -1.19 2.32 7.39
CA GLN A 223 -1.19 3.52 6.55
C GLN A 223 -2.22 4.55 7.04
N SER A 224 -3.38 4.12 7.56
CA SER A 224 -4.37 5.02 8.17
C SER A 224 -3.81 5.74 9.38
N TRP A 225 -3.20 4.99 10.31
CA TRP A 225 -2.55 5.59 11.48
C TRP A 225 -1.46 6.58 11.08
N ARG A 226 -0.53 6.16 10.21
CA ARG A 226 0.57 7.02 9.75
C ARG A 226 0.08 8.28 9.04
N THR A 227 -1.00 8.18 8.25
CA THR A 227 -1.59 9.34 7.57
C THR A 227 -2.21 10.29 8.60
N LEU A 228 -2.98 9.77 9.57
CA LEU A 228 -3.58 10.57 10.64
C LEU A 228 -2.54 11.25 11.54
N GLN A 229 -1.34 10.66 11.73
CA GLN A 229 -0.23 11.35 12.40
C GLN A 229 0.27 12.57 11.62
N ALA A 230 0.21 12.54 10.28
CA ALA A 230 0.62 13.65 9.43
C ALA A 230 -0.48 14.72 9.27
N ILE A 231 -1.74 14.29 9.19
CA ILE A 231 -2.86 15.18 8.87
C ILE A 231 -3.64 15.67 10.10
N GLY A 232 -3.58 14.96 11.22
CA GLY A 232 -4.30 15.28 12.46
C GLY A 232 -5.38 14.25 12.82
N TRP A 233 -5.54 14.00 14.13
CA TRP A 233 -6.50 13.03 14.65
C TRP A 233 -7.95 13.53 14.67
N GLU A 234 -8.16 14.84 14.48
CA GLU A 234 -9.47 15.47 14.27
C GLU A 234 -10.20 14.92 13.04
N HIS A 235 -9.49 14.21 12.15
CA HIS A 235 -10.03 13.55 10.96
C HIS A 235 -10.28 12.05 11.15
N ALA A 236 -10.05 11.49 12.34
CA ALA A 236 -9.97 10.04 12.55
C ALA A 236 -11.30 9.30 12.36
N GLU A 237 -12.42 9.80 12.86
CA GLU A 237 -13.70 9.06 12.86
C GLU A 237 -14.10 8.47 11.50
N PRO A 238 -14.21 9.25 10.40
CA PRO A 238 -14.54 8.69 9.08
C PRO A 238 -13.48 7.70 8.57
N VAL A 239 -12.21 7.93 8.89
CA VAL A 239 -11.10 7.05 8.50
C VAL A 239 -11.22 5.69 9.21
N LEU A 240 -11.49 5.70 10.51
CA LEU A 240 -11.63 4.49 11.32
C LEU A 240 -12.91 3.71 10.99
N ARG A 241 -13.98 4.40 10.59
CA ARG A 241 -15.20 3.79 10.04
C ARG A 241 -14.93 3.05 8.73
N SER A 242 -14.29 3.72 7.77
CA SER A 242 -13.86 3.10 6.51
C SER A 242 -12.89 1.93 6.74
N LEU A 243 -11.92 2.09 7.65
CA LEU A 243 -11.00 1.03 8.07
C LEU A 243 -11.74 -0.18 8.63
N THR A 244 -12.63 0.03 9.59
CA THR A 244 -13.45 -1.02 10.21
C THR A 244 -14.27 -1.76 9.18
N PHE A 245 -14.92 -1.03 8.25
CA PHE A 245 -15.64 -1.63 7.15
C PHE A 245 -14.72 -2.51 6.29
N GLY A 246 -13.52 -2.04 5.92
CA GLY A 246 -12.53 -2.83 5.17
C GLY A 246 -12.01 -4.06 5.91
N LEU A 247 -11.74 -3.96 7.22
CA LEU A 247 -11.25 -5.07 8.05
C LEU A 247 -12.24 -6.25 8.12
N LEU A 248 -13.53 -5.98 7.92
CA LEU A 248 -14.60 -6.97 7.90
C LEU A 248 -14.91 -7.54 6.51
N ASP A 249 -14.11 -7.22 5.48
CA ASP A 249 -14.25 -7.84 4.17
C ASP A 249 -13.97 -9.35 4.21
N LEU A 250 -14.97 -10.14 3.80
CA LEU A 250 -14.92 -11.60 3.73
C LEU A 250 -14.75 -12.13 2.29
N GLN A 251 -14.87 -11.28 1.27
CA GLN A 251 -14.90 -11.70 -0.14
C GLN A 251 -15.90 -12.85 -0.44
N GLY A 252 -17.03 -12.89 0.28
CA GLY A 252 -18.04 -13.94 0.15
C GLY A 252 -17.68 -15.28 0.81
N ASP A 253 -16.58 -15.35 1.56
CA ASP A 253 -16.18 -16.53 2.35
C ASP A 253 -16.82 -16.52 3.75
N ARG A 254 -16.65 -17.61 4.49
CA ARG A 254 -17.15 -17.79 5.86
C ARG A 254 -16.54 -16.79 6.87
N PRO A 255 -17.29 -16.38 7.91
CA PRO A 255 -16.88 -15.40 8.92
C PRO A 255 -15.86 -15.97 9.91
N ARG A 256 -14.67 -16.33 9.42
CA ARG A 256 -13.52 -16.74 10.24
C ARG A 256 -12.23 -16.24 9.61
N PRO A 257 -11.12 -16.11 10.36
CA PRO A 257 -9.84 -15.67 9.81
C PRO A 257 -9.29 -16.62 8.72
N LEU A 258 -8.63 -16.07 7.70
CA LEU A 258 -7.82 -16.85 6.77
C LEU A 258 -6.33 -16.78 7.17
N GLY A 259 -5.69 -17.94 7.27
CA GLY A 259 -4.29 -18.07 7.68
C GLY A 259 -4.16 -18.66 9.10
N PRO A 260 -2.95 -18.61 9.69
CA PRO A 260 -2.61 -19.37 10.91
C PRO A 260 -3.09 -18.69 12.20
N TYR A 261 -4.18 -17.94 12.18
CA TYR A 261 -4.59 -17.08 13.30
C TYR A 261 -4.95 -17.82 14.58
N ASP A 262 -5.78 -18.85 14.48
CA ASP A 262 -6.19 -19.63 15.65
C ASP A 262 -4.98 -20.35 16.27
N ALA A 263 -4.10 -20.93 15.43
CA ALA A 263 -2.84 -21.51 15.88
C ALA A 263 -1.91 -20.48 16.54
N ASN A 264 -1.86 -19.26 15.99
CA ASN A 264 -1.02 -18.19 16.52
C ASN A 264 -1.55 -17.58 17.82
N LEU A 265 -2.86 -17.61 18.04
CA LEU A 265 -3.47 -17.31 19.34
C LEU A 265 -2.98 -18.28 20.42
N GLU A 266 -2.89 -19.57 20.11
CA GLU A 266 -2.35 -20.56 21.03
C GLU A 266 -0.83 -20.41 21.22
N ASN A 267 -0.08 -20.24 20.14
CA ASN A 267 1.37 -20.07 20.19
C ASN A 267 1.75 -18.82 21.00
N ALA A 268 1.04 -17.69 20.81
CA ALA A 268 1.30 -16.46 21.53
C ALA A 268 1.15 -16.64 23.05
N ARG A 269 0.23 -17.50 23.52
CA ARG A 269 0.07 -17.83 24.95
C ARG A 269 1.19 -18.71 25.52
N LYS A 270 1.89 -19.46 24.66
CA LYS A 270 2.99 -20.36 25.03
C LYS A 270 4.36 -19.68 24.99
N VAL A 271 4.45 -18.46 24.44
CA VAL A 271 5.68 -17.66 24.43
C VAL A 271 5.97 -17.16 25.84
N ARG A 272 7.23 -17.25 26.27
CA ARG A 272 7.72 -16.80 27.58
C ARG A 272 7.44 -15.31 27.82
N GLU A 273 7.42 -14.89 29.08
CA GLU A 273 7.06 -13.51 29.44
C GLU A 273 8.07 -12.47 28.95
N ASP A 274 9.37 -12.75 29.04
CA ASP A 274 10.48 -11.87 28.68
C ASP A 274 10.93 -12.01 27.21
N TRP A 275 10.06 -12.49 26.33
CA TRP A 275 10.36 -12.84 24.94
C TRP A 275 10.92 -11.69 24.07
N GLN A 276 10.69 -10.43 24.47
CA GLN A 276 11.20 -9.25 23.76
C GLN A 276 12.72 -9.08 23.94
N ILE A 277 13.29 -9.73 24.95
CA ILE A 277 14.74 -9.79 25.20
C ILE A 277 15.25 -11.14 24.70
N GLY A 278 16.36 -11.14 23.97
CA GLY A 278 16.99 -12.37 23.51
C GLY A 278 18.33 -12.13 22.84
N ARG A 279 18.96 -13.23 22.43
CA ARG A 279 20.18 -13.21 21.63
C ARG A 279 19.82 -12.88 20.18
N LEU A 280 20.40 -11.82 19.65
CA LEU A 280 20.44 -11.60 18.21
C LEU A 280 21.38 -12.65 17.59
N ASP A 281 20.85 -13.52 16.75
CA ASP A 281 21.56 -14.69 16.23
C ASP A 281 21.30 -14.85 14.73
N PRO A 282 22.28 -14.50 13.87
CA PRO A 282 22.14 -14.67 12.42
C PRO A 282 21.95 -16.12 11.97
N GLY A 283 22.42 -17.10 12.77
CA GLY A 283 22.17 -18.52 12.54
C GLY A 283 20.69 -18.87 12.78
N ALA A 284 20.07 -18.27 13.79
CA ALA A 284 18.64 -18.39 14.05
C ALA A 284 17.82 -17.77 12.90
N THR A 285 18.19 -16.58 12.41
CA THR A 285 17.57 -15.97 11.21
C THR A 285 17.58 -16.92 10.01
N ARG A 286 18.74 -17.49 9.67
CA ARG A 286 18.85 -18.45 8.56
C ARG A 286 18.05 -19.72 8.79
N SER A 287 18.02 -20.23 10.02
CA SER A 287 17.25 -21.44 10.36
C SER A 287 15.74 -21.21 10.19
N LEU A 288 15.24 -20.05 10.61
CA LEU A 288 13.84 -19.69 10.40
C LEU A 288 13.53 -19.40 8.92
N LEU A 289 14.42 -18.72 8.21
CA LEU A 289 14.28 -18.50 6.77
C LEU A 289 14.17 -19.86 6.03
N GLN A 290 15.04 -20.81 6.38
CA GLN A 290 14.96 -22.17 5.84
C GLN A 290 13.64 -22.86 6.19
N THR A 291 13.14 -22.68 7.40
CA THR A 291 11.82 -23.20 7.80
C THR A 291 10.72 -22.58 6.95
N ILE A 292 10.71 -21.26 6.76
CA ILE A 292 9.73 -20.53 5.95
C ILE A 292 9.75 -21.02 4.49
N ARG A 293 10.91 -21.41 3.94
CA ARG A 293 11.02 -21.96 2.58
C ARG A 293 10.27 -23.28 2.39
N GLN A 294 10.06 -24.07 3.44
CA GLN A 294 9.60 -25.45 3.33
C GLN A 294 8.31 -25.76 4.11
N ALA A 295 8.12 -25.13 5.26
CA ALA A 295 7.07 -25.47 6.21
C ALA A 295 5.69 -24.95 5.77
N SER A 296 4.63 -25.48 6.41
CA SER A 296 3.30 -24.87 6.36
C SER A 296 3.27 -23.56 7.16
N PRO A 297 2.24 -22.70 6.96
CA PRO A 297 2.00 -21.51 7.78
C PRO A 297 2.07 -21.77 9.29
N GLU A 298 1.34 -22.79 9.77
CA GLU A 298 1.24 -23.12 11.18
C GLU A 298 2.56 -23.65 11.74
N ALA A 299 3.26 -24.48 10.98
CA ALA A 299 4.55 -25.04 11.38
C ALA A 299 5.64 -23.96 11.46
N ALA A 300 5.67 -23.01 10.51
CA ALA A 300 6.58 -21.87 10.55
C ALA A 300 6.32 -20.99 11.78
N SER A 301 5.06 -20.70 12.10
CA SER A 301 4.73 -19.92 13.29
C SER A 301 5.04 -20.66 14.61
N ALA A 302 4.81 -21.98 14.66
CA ALA A 302 5.17 -22.79 15.82
C ALA A 302 6.70 -22.79 16.06
N GLU A 303 7.49 -22.86 14.98
CA GLU A 303 8.94 -22.75 15.05
C GLU A 303 9.39 -21.39 15.59
N ALA A 304 8.79 -20.29 15.11
CA ALA A 304 9.09 -18.96 15.65
C ALA A 304 8.79 -18.86 17.15
N ALA A 305 7.66 -19.40 17.62
CA ALA A 305 7.34 -19.45 19.05
C ALA A 305 8.35 -20.29 19.85
N ARG A 306 8.80 -21.43 19.29
CA ARG A 306 9.86 -22.27 19.88
C ARG A 306 11.17 -21.49 20.02
N MET A 307 11.57 -20.76 18.99
CA MET A 307 12.81 -19.96 18.98
C MET A 307 12.77 -18.83 20.01
N LEU A 308 11.63 -18.14 20.14
CA LEU A 308 11.42 -17.13 21.20
C LEU A 308 11.59 -17.74 22.59
N ASN A 309 11.03 -18.93 22.83
CA ASN A 309 11.18 -19.65 24.10
C ASN A 309 12.61 -20.11 24.38
N GLN A 310 13.43 -20.29 23.35
CA GLN A 310 14.87 -20.56 23.46
C GLN A 310 15.72 -19.29 23.62
N GLY A 311 15.08 -18.13 23.72
CA GLY A 311 15.75 -16.86 23.94
C GLY A 311 16.36 -16.25 22.69
N VAL A 312 15.87 -16.59 21.50
CA VAL A 312 16.19 -15.84 20.27
C VAL A 312 15.44 -14.51 20.30
N ALA A 313 16.14 -13.42 19.98
CA ALA A 313 15.53 -12.09 19.93
C ALA A 313 14.49 -11.99 18.79
N PRO A 314 13.38 -11.25 18.97
CA PRO A 314 12.39 -11.00 17.92
C PRO A 314 12.99 -10.41 16.63
N GLY A 315 14.03 -9.57 16.77
CA GLY A 315 14.74 -8.99 15.63
C GLY A 315 15.26 -10.05 14.65
N ALA A 316 15.82 -11.15 15.14
CA ALA A 316 16.31 -12.23 14.28
C ALA A 316 15.19 -12.92 13.49
N LEU A 317 13.98 -12.98 14.06
CA LEU A 317 12.79 -13.54 13.40
C LEU A 317 12.25 -12.57 12.34
N TRP A 318 12.20 -11.27 12.64
CA TRP A 318 11.82 -10.23 11.68
C TRP A 318 12.76 -10.21 10.48
N ASP A 319 14.07 -10.30 10.70
CA ASP A 319 15.05 -10.41 9.61
C ASP A 319 14.70 -11.58 8.68
N ALA A 320 14.32 -12.74 9.22
CA ALA A 320 13.95 -13.91 8.42
C ALA A 320 12.66 -13.68 7.60
N VAL A 321 11.67 -13.01 8.19
CA VAL A 321 10.41 -12.64 7.51
C VAL A 321 10.70 -11.75 6.30
N VAL A 322 11.48 -10.67 6.49
CA VAL A 322 11.76 -9.70 5.43
C VAL A 322 12.65 -10.34 4.36
N LEU A 323 13.66 -11.12 4.74
CA LEU A 323 14.48 -11.89 3.79
C LEU A 323 13.61 -12.83 2.94
N SER A 324 12.66 -13.55 3.55
CA SER A 324 11.75 -14.41 2.81
C SER A 324 10.86 -13.64 1.83
N ALA A 325 10.30 -12.50 2.25
CA ALA A 325 9.51 -11.65 1.37
C ALA A 325 10.35 -11.14 0.18
N SER A 326 11.62 -10.78 0.42
CA SER A 326 12.57 -10.38 -0.60
C SER A 326 12.95 -11.52 -1.55
N GLU A 327 13.06 -12.78 -1.09
CA GLU A 327 13.25 -13.95 -1.96
C GLU A 327 12.10 -14.11 -2.95
N LEU A 328 10.86 -13.91 -2.49
CA LEU A 328 9.69 -13.96 -3.37
C LEU A 328 9.76 -12.88 -4.44
N MET A 329 10.17 -11.67 -4.06
CA MET A 329 10.38 -10.59 -5.01
C MET A 329 11.45 -10.93 -6.06
N MET A 330 12.57 -11.51 -5.64
CA MET A 330 13.65 -11.90 -6.56
C MET A 330 13.25 -13.07 -7.47
N SER A 331 12.47 -14.01 -6.95
CA SER A 331 12.14 -15.26 -7.64
C SER A 331 11.00 -15.10 -8.64
N ASN A 332 10.01 -14.27 -8.32
CA ASN A 332 8.87 -13.98 -9.19
C ASN A 332 8.28 -12.60 -8.84
N PRO A 333 8.83 -11.51 -9.40
CA PRO A 333 8.32 -10.16 -9.18
C PRO A 333 6.85 -10.04 -9.60
N GLY A 334 6.03 -9.43 -8.75
CA GLY A 334 4.61 -9.24 -9.03
C GLY A 334 3.80 -8.95 -7.77
N ILE A 335 2.49 -8.75 -7.94
CA ILE A 335 1.57 -8.30 -6.89
C ILE A 335 1.72 -9.13 -5.61
N VAL A 336 1.70 -10.45 -5.69
CA VAL A 336 1.82 -11.32 -4.49
C VAL A 336 3.13 -11.09 -3.74
N SER A 337 4.26 -10.99 -4.45
CA SER A 337 5.58 -10.74 -3.86
C SER A 337 5.71 -9.33 -3.29
N ILE A 338 5.10 -8.32 -3.93
CA ILE A 338 5.02 -6.95 -3.39
C ILE A 338 4.25 -6.95 -2.07
N HIS A 339 3.16 -7.73 -2.00
CA HIS A 339 2.35 -7.83 -0.81
C HIS A 339 3.01 -8.63 0.31
N ALA A 340 3.86 -9.60 0.00
CA ALA A 340 4.69 -10.25 1.01
C ALA A 340 5.55 -9.22 1.77
N THR A 341 6.18 -8.29 1.06
CA THR A 341 7.01 -7.22 1.67
C THR A 341 6.16 -6.15 2.37
N THR A 342 5.13 -5.62 1.70
CA THR A 342 4.33 -4.52 2.26
C THR A 342 3.47 -4.96 3.44
N ALA A 343 2.98 -6.20 3.46
CA ALA A 343 2.30 -6.76 4.62
C ALA A 343 3.27 -7.06 5.77
N ALA A 344 4.46 -7.61 5.49
CA ALA A 344 5.49 -7.80 6.51
C ALA A 344 5.85 -6.47 7.20
N ASN A 345 6.11 -5.42 6.41
CA ASN A 345 6.36 -4.07 6.94
C ASN A 345 5.21 -3.51 7.77
N SER A 346 3.97 -3.72 7.33
CA SER A 346 2.79 -3.24 8.07
C SER A 346 2.58 -4.00 9.38
N LEU A 347 2.84 -5.32 9.40
CA LEU A 347 2.83 -6.12 10.63
C LEU A 347 3.98 -5.72 11.56
N HIS A 348 5.17 -5.44 11.02
CA HIS A 348 6.32 -4.96 11.80
C HIS A 348 6.02 -3.58 12.43
N TYR A 349 5.36 -2.70 11.68
CA TYR A 349 4.89 -1.43 12.21
C TYR A 349 3.87 -1.59 13.35
N ILE A 350 2.88 -2.49 13.19
CA ILE A 350 1.90 -2.77 14.23
C ILE A 350 2.57 -3.37 15.47
N PHE A 351 3.56 -4.26 15.28
CA PHE A 351 4.37 -4.82 16.37
C PHE A 351 5.07 -3.72 17.19
N GLN A 352 5.64 -2.72 16.51
CA GLN A 352 6.31 -1.59 17.16
C GLN A 352 5.31 -0.62 17.82
N GLY A 353 4.14 -0.43 17.21
CA GLY A 353 3.17 0.58 17.62
C GLY A 353 2.13 0.16 18.67
N THR A 354 1.85 -1.14 18.82
CA THR A 354 0.87 -1.62 19.81
C THR A 354 1.45 -1.61 21.22
N GLY A 355 0.66 -1.17 22.19
CA GLY A 355 0.91 -1.33 23.63
C GLY A 355 0.49 -2.70 24.18
N ASN A 356 -0.26 -3.49 23.41
CA ASN A 356 -0.78 -4.79 23.83
C ASN A 356 0.19 -5.94 23.48
N ASP A 357 0.70 -6.64 24.50
CA ASP A 357 1.69 -7.72 24.31
C ASP A 357 1.16 -8.90 23.48
N LEU A 358 -0.13 -9.26 23.61
CA LEU A 358 -0.72 -10.32 22.79
C LEU A 358 -0.77 -9.91 21.31
N THR A 359 -1.23 -8.69 21.00
CA THR A 359 -1.21 -8.15 19.64
C THR A 359 0.22 -8.10 19.08
N ARG A 360 1.20 -7.71 19.90
CA ARG A 360 2.61 -7.69 19.53
C ARG A 360 3.14 -9.07 19.13
N ARG A 361 2.89 -10.09 19.96
CA ARG A 361 3.24 -11.49 19.64
C ARG A 361 2.55 -11.96 18.36
N LEU A 362 1.27 -11.64 18.20
CA LEU A 362 0.50 -12.03 17.02
C LEU A 362 1.02 -11.36 15.76
N ALA A 363 1.36 -10.08 15.77
CA ALA A 363 1.91 -9.39 14.61
C ALA A 363 3.17 -10.11 14.07
N LEU A 364 4.09 -10.51 14.96
CA LEU A 364 5.27 -11.29 14.59
C LEU A 364 4.91 -12.70 14.09
N LEU A 365 4.09 -13.45 14.82
CA LEU A 365 3.74 -14.83 14.45
C LEU A 365 2.95 -14.90 13.14
N GLN A 366 2.07 -13.92 12.88
CA GLN A 366 1.38 -13.77 11.60
C GLN A 366 2.36 -13.44 10.48
N ALA A 367 3.31 -12.53 10.73
CA ALA A 367 4.30 -12.16 9.72
C ALA A 367 5.12 -13.38 9.28
N VAL A 368 5.53 -14.24 10.22
CA VAL A 368 6.17 -15.53 9.92
C VAL A 368 5.21 -16.47 9.17
N GLY A 369 4.01 -16.67 9.71
CA GLY A 369 3.06 -17.64 9.16
C GLY A 369 2.48 -17.26 7.79
N TRP A 370 2.51 -15.99 7.41
CA TRP A 370 2.02 -15.53 6.11
C TRP A 370 3.04 -15.73 4.98
N GLN A 371 4.34 -15.79 5.27
CA GLN A 371 5.35 -15.99 4.22
C GLN A 371 5.16 -17.31 3.44
N PRO A 372 4.88 -18.47 4.10
CA PRO A 372 4.50 -19.69 3.38
C PRO A 372 3.25 -19.54 2.51
N LEU A 373 2.24 -18.76 2.94
CA LEU A 373 1.05 -18.49 2.13
C LEU A 373 1.38 -17.71 0.86
N TYR A 374 2.29 -16.73 0.95
CA TYR A 374 2.76 -15.99 -0.23
C TYR A 374 3.60 -16.88 -1.15
N ARG A 375 4.55 -17.65 -0.59
CA ARG A 375 5.35 -18.63 -1.33
C ARG A 375 4.48 -19.57 -2.18
N ASP A 376 3.46 -20.16 -1.57
CA ASP A 376 2.59 -21.14 -2.21
C ASP A 376 1.67 -20.51 -3.29
N ARG A 377 1.34 -19.22 -3.14
CA ARG A 377 0.62 -18.44 -4.17
C ARG A 377 1.53 -18.01 -5.32
N THR A 378 2.75 -17.59 -5.01
CA THR A 378 3.72 -17.10 -5.99
C THR A 378 4.22 -18.20 -6.92
N LYS A 379 4.31 -19.46 -6.44
CA LYS A 379 4.75 -20.64 -7.20
C LYS A 379 5.97 -20.38 -8.07
N ALA A 380 6.99 -19.74 -7.48
CA ALA A 380 8.15 -19.28 -8.23
C ALA A 380 8.86 -20.48 -8.90
N PRO A 381 9.11 -20.43 -10.22
CA PRO A 381 9.69 -21.56 -10.95
C PRO A 381 11.18 -21.77 -10.62
N ARG A 382 11.87 -20.73 -10.15
CA ARG A 382 13.29 -20.75 -9.76
C ARG A 382 13.45 -19.96 -8.46
N PRO A 383 13.35 -20.62 -7.30
CA PRO A 383 13.59 -19.99 -6.00
C PRO A 383 15.00 -19.39 -5.92
N VAL A 384 15.10 -18.21 -5.36
CA VAL A 384 16.37 -17.52 -5.06
C VAL A 384 16.60 -17.59 -3.55
N GLU A 385 17.83 -17.90 -3.16
CA GLU A 385 18.26 -17.86 -1.76
C GLU A 385 19.03 -16.56 -1.50
N ILE A 386 18.41 -15.65 -0.76
CA ILE A 386 18.92 -14.28 -0.54
C ILE A 386 20.16 -14.24 0.36
N ASP A 387 20.38 -15.27 1.18
CA ASP A 387 21.48 -15.35 2.13
C ASP A 387 22.79 -15.90 1.53
N ILE A 388 22.78 -16.30 0.25
CA ILE A 388 23.96 -16.78 -0.49
C ILE A 388 24.18 -16.05 -1.83
N LEU A 389 23.64 -14.83 -1.97
CA LEU A 389 23.79 -14.05 -3.19
C LEU A 389 25.26 -13.73 -3.52
N LYS A 390 25.57 -13.74 -4.81
CA LYS A 390 26.91 -13.43 -5.33
C LYS A 390 26.98 -11.99 -5.80
N SER A 391 28.01 -11.27 -5.34
CA SER A 391 28.32 -9.92 -5.82
C SER A 391 28.92 -9.95 -7.23
N ALA A 392 28.75 -8.87 -7.98
CA ALA A 392 29.49 -8.65 -9.22
C ALA A 392 30.99 -8.49 -8.93
N GLU A 393 31.86 -8.98 -9.82
CA GLU A 393 33.31 -8.84 -9.70
C GLU A 393 33.77 -7.39 -9.87
N GLN A 394 33.08 -6.66 -10.75
CA GLN A 394 33.41 -5.29 -11.13
C GLN A 394 32.16 -4.41 -11.09
N ILE A 395 32.37 -3.20 -10.59
CA ILE A 395 31.42 -2.09 -10.63
C ILE A 395 32.23 -0.79 -10.51
N THR A 396 31.74 0.26 -11.15
CA THR A 396 32.21 1.63 -10.94
C THR A 396 32.05 2.08 -9.47
N VAL A 397 32.53 3.28 -9.13
CA VAL A 397 32.50 3.82 -7.76
C VAL A 397 31.58 5.03 -7.66
N GLY A 398 31.17 5.38 -6.43
CA GLY A 398 30.39 6.60 -6.19
C GLY A 398 29.05 6.63 -6.93
N ASP A 399 28.71 7.77 -7.54
CA ASP A 399 27.44 7.97 -8.26
C ASP A 399 27.38 7.25 -9.60
N GLU A 400 28.53 7.03 -10.24
CA GLU A 400 28.62 6.26 -11.48
C GLU A 400 28.14 4.82 -11.22
N ALA A 401 28.49 4.24 -10.07
CA ALA A 401 28.03 2.92 -9.63
C ALA A 401 26.50 2.85 -9.54
N ILE A 402 25.88 3.89 -8.97
CA ILE A 402 24.43 3.98 -8.84
C ILE A 402 23.79 4.09 -10.22
N GLY A 403 24.30 4.95 -11.09
CA GLY A 403 23.85 5.07 -12.47
C GLY A 403 23.94 3.73 -13.23
N GLU A 404 25.06 3.02 -13.06
CA GLU A 404 25.30 1.70 -13.63
C GLU A 404 24.28 0.66 -13.13
N ILE A 405 24.00 0.61 -11.83
CA ILE A 405 22.99 -0.28 -11.23
C ILE A 405 21.62 -0.03 -11.87
N PHE A 406 21.15 1.22 -11.87
CA PHE A 406 19.81 1.54 -12.39
C PHE A 406 19.71 1.38 -13.91
N ALA A 407 20.78 1.61 -14.67
CA ALA A 407 20.82 1.31 -16.10
C ALA A 407 20.73 -0.21 -16.37
N THR A 408 21.28 -1.04 -15.48
CA THR A 408 21.28 -2.49 -15.60
C THR A 408 19.91 -3.11 -15.30
N ILE A 409 19.06 -2.45 -14.49
CA ILE A 409 17.74 -2.98 -14.09
C ILE A 409 16.88 -3.41 -15.29
N ASN A 410 16.84 -2.59 -16.34
CA ASN A 410 16.01 -2.87 -17.51
C ASN A 410 16.51 -4.07 -18.33
N ASP A 411 17.82 -4.34 -18.28
CA ASP A 411 18.44 -5.41 -19.06
C ASP A 411 18.46 -6.73 -18.26
N ASN A 412 18.86 -6.65 -16.98
CA ASN A 412 19.02 -7.80 -16.11
C ASN A 412 18.96 -7.41 -14.63
N ARG A 413 17.80 -7.61 -14.00
CA ARG A 413 17.57 -7.33 -12.56
C ARG A 413 18.48 -8.13 -11.63
N GLY A 414 18.84 -9.36 -11.99
CA GLY A 414 19.79 -10.17 -11.21
C GLY A 414 21.21 -9.61 -11.23
N GLN A 415 21.65 -9.11 -12.38
CA GLN A 415 22.94 -8.41 -12.48
C GLN A 415 22.92 -7.06 -11.77
N ALA A 416 21.81 -6.31 -11.84
CA ALA A 416 21.64 -5.09 -11.07
C ALA A 416 21.75 -5.36 -9.56
N ALA A 417 21.10 -6.42 -9.07
CA ALA A 417 21.23 -6.86 -7.68
C ALA A 417 22.68 -7.24 -7.32
N ALA A 418 23.38 -8.01 -8.16
CA ALA A 418 24.79 -8.36 -7.95
C ALA A 418 25.71 -7.11 -7.89
N LYS A 419 25.42 -6.11 -8.73
CA LYS A 419 26.10 -4.80 -8.69
C LYS A 419 25.78 -4.03 -7.42
N THR A 420 24.53 -4.04 -6.94
CA THR A 420 24.16 -3.45 -5.65
C THR A 420 24.93 -4.08 -4.48
N LEU A 421 25.08 -5.42 -4.48
CA LEU A 421 25.89 -6.12 -3.47
C LEU A 421 27.35 -5.65 -3.52
N ALA A 422 27.94 -5.54 -4.73
CA ALA A 422 29.31 -5.08 -4.90
C ALA A 422 29.52 -3.62 -4.47
N TYR A 423 28.58 -2.73 -4.82
CA TYR A 423 28.59 -1.32 -4.43
C TYR A 423 28.62 -1.16 -2.91
N LEU A 424 27.64 -1.76 -2.23
CA LEU A 424 27.51 -1.64 -0.77
C LEU A 424 28.63 -2.39 -0.04
N GLY A 425 29.06 -3.54 -0.55
CA GLY A 425 30.19 -4.29 0.00
C GLY A 425 31.53 -3.55 -0.06
N ARG A 426 31.67 -2.56 -0.95
CA ARG A 426 32.83 -1.66 -1.07
C ARG A 426 32.68 -0.35 -0.30
N GLY A 427 31.70 -0.24 0.61
CA GLY A 427 31.44 0.96 1.40
C GLY A 427 30.54 1.98 0.70
N GLY A 428 29.81 1.59 -0.35
CA GLY A 428 28.78 2.41 -0.98
C GLY A 428 27.65 2.79 -0.02
N SER A 429 26.96 3.89 -0.30
CA SER A 429 25.92 4.43 0.58
C SER A 429 24.54 3.88 0.22
N THR A 430 23.93 3.15 1.14
CA THR A 430 22.52 2.73 1.03
C THR A 430 21.60 3.94 0.90
N SER A 431 21.88 5.05 1.60
CA SER A 431 21.09 6.28 1.44
C SER A 431 21.11 6.80 0.02
N ARG A 432 22.29 6.96 -0.58
CA ARG A 432 22.39 7.47 -1.95
C ARG A 432 21.72 6.54 -2.97
N LEU A 433 21.83 5.22 -2.78
CA LEU A 433 21.16 4.23 -3.62
C LEU A 433 19.63 4.42 -3.59
N PHE A 434 19.06 4.58 -2.40
CA PHE A 434 17.63 4.76 -2.25
C PHE A 434 17.14 6.17 -2.58
N ASP A 435 17.98 7.20 -2.45
CA ASP A 435 17.69 8.53 -3.00
C ASP A 435 17.48 8.43 -4.53
N ALA A 436 18.35 7.68 -5.22
CA ALA A 436 18.17 7.39 -6.64
C ALA A 436 16.92 6.54 -6.92
N ALA A 437 16.63 5.54 -6.07
CA ALA A 437 15.40 4.73 -6.19
C ALA A 437 14.13 5.60 -6.12
N ARG A 438 14.07 6.55 -5.17
CA ARG A 438 12.93 7.46 -5.02
C ARG A 438 12.74 8.34 -6.26
N ARG A 439 13.83 8.87 -6.81
CA ARG A 439 13.79 9.60 -8.09
C ARG A 439 13.23 8.73 -9.21
N MET A 440 13.69 7.48 -9.33
CA MET A 440 13.14 6.59 -10.35
C MET A 440 11.64 6.35 -10.16
N ILE A 441 11.16 6.15 -8.94
CA ILE A 441 9.72 6.02 -8.65
C ILE A 441 8.98 7.30 -9.05
N PHE A 442 9.46 8.48 -8.69
CA PHE A 442 8.75 9.74 -8.95
C PHE A 442 8.69 10.13 -10.41
N HIS A 443 9.66 9.73 -11.22
CA HIS A 443 9.68 10.08 -12.64
C HIS A 443 9.10 8.98 -13.52
N LYS A 444 9.16 7.72 -13.09
CA LYS A 444 8.91 6.55 -13.94
C LYS A 444 7.85 5.58 -13.37
N GLY A 445 7.46 5.77 -12.10
CA GLY A 445 6.42 4.98 -11.45
C GLY A 445 5.06 5.17 -12.14
N THR A 446 4.31 4.07 -12.23
CA THR A 446 2.99 4.05 -12.89
C THR A 446 1.93 3.37 -12.05
N ASP A 447 2.33 2.70 -10.96
CA ASP A 447 1.43 1.95 -10.09
C ASP A 447 1.64 2.32 -8.61
N SER A 448 0.56 2.29 -7.82
CA SER A 448 0.59 2.44 -6.36
C SER A 448 1.60 1.51 -5.68
N HIS A 449 1.84 0.34 -6.26
CA HIS A 449 2.78 -0.64 -5.78
C HIS A 449 4.23 -0.13 -5.84
N ASP A 450 4.59 0.74 -6.79
CA ASP A 450 5.93 1.34 -6.87
C ASP A 450 6.23 2.15 -5.59
N TYR A 451 5.25 2.95 -5.15
CA TYR A 451 5.35 3.79 -3.96
C TYR A 451 5.31 2.98 -2.67
N LYS A 452 4.31 2.08 -2.52
CA LYS A 452 4.18 1.27 -1.30
C LYS A 452 5.37 0.32 -1.11
N TYR A 453 5.78 -0.36 -2.18
CA TYR A 453 6.94 -1.26 -2.12
C TYR A 453 8.22 -0.46 -1.83
N GLY A 454 8.44 0.63 -2.55
CA GLY A 454 9.62 1.48 -2.37
C GLY A 454 9.75 2.03 -0.94
N ALA A 455 8.64 2.46 -0.34
CA ALA A 455 8.59 2.87 1.06
C ALA A 455 8.86 1.70 2.01
N ALA A 456 8.15 0.58 1.86
CA ALA A 456 8.27 -0.57 2.75
C ALA A 456 9.67 -1.18 2.74
N ILE A 457 10.25 -1.44 1.56
CA ILE A 457 11.59 -2.06 1.48
C ILE A 457 12.68 -1.11 1.99
N TRP A 458 12.51 0.20 1.83
CA TRP A 458 13.42 1.18 2.42
C TRP A 458 13.36 1.15 3.95
N GLU A 459 12.16 1.19 4.54
CA GLU A 459 11.99 1.09 5.99
C GLU A 459 12.56 -0.23 6.54
N GLU A 460 12.28 -1.37 5.91
CA GLU A 460 12.82 -2.66 6.38
C GLU A 460 14.33 -2.76 6.24
N CYS A 461 14.94 -2.16 5.20
CA CYS A 461 16.39 -2.04 5.10
C CYS A 461 17.02 -1.23 6.25
N LEU A 462 16.26 -0.30 6.85
CA LEU A 462 16.72 0.49 8.00
C LEU A 462 16.41 -0.20 9.34
N ALA A 463 15.35 -1.00 9.40
CA ALA A 463 14.83 -1.63 10.61
C ALA A 463 15.44 -3.00 10.91
N VAL A 464 16.20 -3.57 9.98
CA VAL A 464 16.80 -4.90 10.14
C VAL A 464 17.71 -4.96 11.37
N ALA A 465 17.60 -6.04 12.13
CA ALA A 465 18.25 -6.15 13.43
C ALA A 465 19.74 -6.49 13.30
N GLU A 466 20.10 -7.36 12.37
CA GLU A 466 21.49 -7.69 12.04
C GLU A 466 21.98 -6.90 10.79
N PRO A 467 23.01 -6.04 10.92
CA PRO A 467 23.47 -5.17 9.85
C PRO A 467 23.88 -5.87 8.53
N ARG A 468 24.31 -7.14 8.60
CA ARG A 468 24.72 -7.90 7.40
C ARG A 468 23.59 -8.08 6.38
N TRP A 469 22.33 -8.01 6.82
CA TRP A 469 21.16 -8.23 5.97
C TRP A 469 20.73 -6.98 5.20
N HIS A 470 21.26 -5.79 5.53
CA HIS A 470 20.98 -4.55 4.77
C HIS A 470 21.29 -4.72 3.28
N VAL A 471 22.43 -5.33 2.97
CA VAL A 471 22.97 -5.39 1.60
C VAL A 471 22.15 -6.34 0.71
N PRO A 472 21.82 -7.58 1.13
CA PRO A 472 20.89 -8.43 0.39
C PRO A 472 19.50 -7.83 0.19
N LEU A 473 18.93 -7.17 1.21
CA LEU A 473 17.61 -6.54 1.11
C LEU A 473 17.60 -5.39 0.09
N ALA A 474 18.63 -4.54 0.12
CA ALA A 474 18.79 -3.47 -0.87
C ALA A 474 18.97 -4.02 -2.30
N ALA A 475 19.67 -5.14 -2.46
CA ALA A 475 19.81 -5.82 -3.74
C ALA A 475 18.48 -6.39 -4.25
N ALA A 476 17.67 -6.98 -3.37
CA ALA A 476 16.34 -7.48 -3.72
C ALA A 476 15.39 -6.37 -4.18
N ALA A 477 15.54 -5.13 -3.68
CA ALA A 477 14.75 -3.99 -4.13
C ALA A 477 14.86 -3.74 -5.65
N MET A 478 16.01 -4.07 -6.26
CA MET A 478 16.24 -3.91 -7.71
C MET A 478 15.30 -4.76 -8.57
N PHE A 479 14.57 -5.72 -8.00
CA PHE A 479 13.62 -6.55 -8.72
C PHE A 479 12.27 -5.87 -8.98
N ASN A 480 11.92 -4.84 -8.21
CA ASN A 480 10.69 -4.07 -8.41
C ASN A 480 10.95 -2.64 -8.90
N LEU A 481 12.04 -2.00 -8.44
CA LEU A 481 12.29 -0.59 -8.74
C LEU A 481 12.38 -0.32 -10.26
N PRO A 482 11.90 0.85 -10.72
CA PRO A 482 12.07 1.26 -12.12
C PRO A 482 13.55 1.49 -12.44
N GLY A 483 13.99 0.99 -13.60
CA GLY A 483 15.35 1.23 -14.09
C GLY A 483 15.48 2.54 -14.86
N ALA A 484 16.71 3.00 -15.07
CA ALA A 484 17.00 4.29 -15.70
C ALA A 484 16.50 4.39 -17.16
N LYS A 485 16.44 3.27 -17.88
CA LYS A 485 15.94 3.21 -19.27
C LYS A 485 14.42 3.07 -19.36
N THR A 486 13.73 2.99 -18.24
CA THR A 486 12.26 3.02 -18.23
C THR A 486 11.80 4.39 -18.70
N ASN A 487 10.80 4.46 -19.56
CA ASN A 487 10.26 5.74 -20.01
C ASN A 487 9.73 6.54 -18.82
N ASP A 488 9.83 7.86 -18.92
CA ASP A 488 9.18 8.74 -17.96
C ASP A 488 7.66 8.53 -18.02
N SER A 489 7.03 8.60 -16.85
CA SER A 489 5.59 8.48 -16.71
C SER A 489 4.93 9.69 -17.41
N PRO A 490 4.02 9.46 -18.38
CA PRO A 490 3.28 10.56 -19.01
C PRO A 490 2.55 11.44 -18.00
N LEU A 491 2.14 10.84 -16.88
CA LEU A 491 1.51 11.54 -15.77
C LEU A 491 2.46 12.54 -15.10
N MET A 492 3.73 12.15 -14.92
CA MET A 492 4.73 13.00 -14.26
C MET A 492 5.24 14.08 -15.20
N ILE A 493 5.24 13.83 -16.51
CA ILE A 493 5.42 14.87 -17.53
C ILE A 493 4.31 15.92 -17.38
N ARG A 494 3.04 15.49 -17.42
CA ARG A 494 1.87 16.37 -17.24
C ARG A 494 1.91 17.14 -15.91
N ALA A 495 2.34 16.51 -14.82
CA ALA A 495 2.46 17.17 -13.51
C ALA A 495 3.46 18.32 -13.54
N ARG A 496 4.62 18.15 -14.20
CA ARG A 496 5.62 19.21 -14.37
C ARG A 496 5.11 20.33 -15.27
N GLU A 497 4.50 19.98 -16.40
CA GLU A 497 3.90 20.96 -17.32
C GLU A 497 2.81 21.81 -16.62
N ALA A 498 2.02 21.21 -15.72
CA ALA A 498 1.02 21.93 -14.94
C ALA A 498 1.66 22.92 -13.94
N VAL A 499 2.80 22.56 -13.34
CA VAL A 499 3.57 23.47 -12.47
C VAL A 499 4.11 24.64 -13.30
N ASP A 500 4.80 24.37 -14.40
CA ASP A 500 5.39 25.39 -15.27
C ASP A 500 4.30 26.35 -15.80
N LYS A 501 3.18 25.82 -16.28
CA LYS A 501 2.05 26.62 -16.81
C LYS A 501 1.46 27.60 -15.80
N VAL A 502 1.40 27.24 -14.51
CA VAL A 502 0.77 28.07 -13.46
C VAL A 502 1.78 29.02 -12.78
N MET A 503 3.06 28.63 -12.76
CA MET A 503 4.12 29.41 -12.13
C MET A 503 4.72 30.48 -13.07
N GLY A 504 4.59 30.30 -14.39
CA GLY A 504 5.17 31.21 -15.39
C GLY A 504 6.65 30.88 -15.63
#